data_AF-A0A432ZW47-F1
#
_entry.id   AF-A0A432ZW47-F1
#
_cell.length_a   1.000
_cell.length_b   1.000
_cell.length_c   1.000
_cell.angle_alpha   90.00
_cell.angle_beta   90.00
_cell.angle_gamma   90.00
#
_symmetry.space_group_name_H-M   'P 1'
#
loop_
_entity.id
_entity.type
_entity.pdbx_description
1 polymer ?
#
loop_
_entity_poly.entity_id
_entity_poly.type
_entity_poly.pdbx_seq_one_letter_code
_entity_poly.pdbx_strand_id
1 'polypeptide(L)'
;MAGKERKFKTYTAEFRKNTVKEIEQTSLTYIAQKYKVNIKTLDSWQRNFKKGILNTPKGPKKPFGKKDLNYYKVRYELLKKLHDFYN
;
A
#
# COMPACT_ATOMS: atom_id res chain seq x y z
N MET A 1 -1.54 -20.97 14.16
CA MET A 1 -1.47 -19.49 14.31
C MET A 1 -2.83 -18.91 13.94
N ALA A 2 -3.70 -18.66 14.92
CA ALA A 2 -5.00 -18.04 14.66
C ALA A 2 -4.78 -16.58 14.25
N GLY A 3 -5.02 -16.25 12.98
CA GLY A 3 -4.90 -14.90 12.47
C GLY A 3 -5.92 -14.01 13.18
N LYS A 4 -5.46 -13.01 13.94
CA LYS A 4 -6.33 -11.98 14.52
C LYS A 4 -7.15 -11.36 13.38
N GLU A 5 -8.46 -11.60 13.37
CA GLU A 5 -9.37 -10.98 12.42
C GLU A 5 -9.39 -9.47 12.63
N ARG A 6 -8.57 -8.77 11.86
CA ARG A 6 -8.51 -7.31 11.89
C ARG A 6 -9.73 -6.80 11.16
N LYS A 7 -10.79 -6.41 11.89
CA LYS A 7 -11.96 -5.75 11.32
C LYS A 7 -11.51 -4.48 10.59
N PHE A 8 -11.54 -4.51 9.26
CA PHE A 8 -11.23 -3.34 8.45
C PHE A 8 -12.41 -2.37 8.53
N LYS A 9 -12.15 -1.12 8.95
CA LYS A 9 -13.16 -0.06 8.85
C LYS A 9 -13.46 0.16 7.37
N THR A 10 -14.69 -0.14 6.97
CA THR A 10 -15.20 0.15 5.63
C THR A 10 -15.75 1.56 5.60
N TYR A 11 -15.28 2.35 4.64
CA TYR A 11 -15.76 3.70 4.37
C TYR A 11 -16.47 3.73 3.02
N THR A 12 -17.61 4.40 2.95
CA THR A 12 -18.39 4.55 1.71
C THR A 12 -17.64 5.38 0.68
N ALA A 13 -17.94 5.16 -0.61
CA ALA A 13 -17.31 5.87 -1.71
C ALA A 13 -17.58 7.39 -1.65
N GLU A 14 -18.80 7.76 -1.25
CA GLU A 14 -19.22 9.16 -1.06
C GLU A 14 -18.42 9.84 0.04
N PHE A 15 -18.30 9.18 1.19
CA PHE A 15 -17.51 9.70 2.31
C PHE A 15 -16.07 9.97 1.87
N ARG A 16 -15.41 9.01 1.23
CA ARG A 16 -14.04 9.17 0.74
C ARG A 16 -13.89 10.37 -0.19
N LYS A 17 -14.84 10.56 -1.12
CA LYS A 17 -14.80 11.66 -2.08
C LYS A 17 -14.95 13.02 -1.39
N ASN A 18 -15.90 13.13 -0.45
CA ASN A 18 -16.12 14.36 0.30
C ASN A 18 -14.92 14.69 1.20
N THR A 19 -14.39 13.67 1.90
CA THR A 19 -13.20 13.85 2.77
C THR A 19 -11.99 14.33 1.97
N VAL A 20 -11.72 13.77 0.78
CA VAL A 20 -10.57 14.21 -0.02
C VAL A 20 -10.74 15.64 -0.54
N LYS A 21 -11.95 16.04 -0.93
CA LYS A 21 -12.23 17.44 -1.30
C LYS A 21 -11.98 18.40 -0.14
N GLU A 22 -12.39 18.04 1.08
CA GLU A 22 -12.12 18.84 2.27
C GLU A 22 -10.60 18.93 2.58
N ILE A 23 -9.83 17.88 2.29
CA ILE A 23 -8.35 17.88 2.41
C ILE A 23 -7.69 18.83 1.40
N GLU A 24 -8.28 19.07 0.23
CA GLU A 24 -7.72 20.05 -0.72
C GLU A 24 -7.87 21.49 -0.23
N GLN A 25 -8.87 21.75 0.61
CA GLN A 25 -9.18 23.07 1.17
C GLN A 25 -8.57 23.29 2.56
N THR A 26 -8.22 22.21 3.28
CA THR A 26 -7.83 22.24 4.70
C THR A 26 -6.61 21.36 4.97
N SER A 27 -6.07 21.37 6.18
CA SER A 27 -4.96 20.48 6.54
C SER A 27 -5.42 19.02 6.74
N LEU A 28 -4.58 18.08 6.30
CA LEU A 28 -4.83 16.65 6.46
C LEU A 28 -4.93 16.24 7.94
N THR A 29 -4.13 16.87 8.80
CA THR A 29 -4.15 16.64 10.26
C THR A 29 -5.48 17.03 10.90
N TYR A 30 -6.06 18.16 10.48
CA TYR A 30 -7.38 18.59 10.94
C TYR A 30 -8.48 17.59 10.56
N ILE A 31 -8.51 17.15 9.30
CA ILE A 31 -9.49 16.17 8.81
C ILE A 31 -9.33 14.81 9.53
N ALA A 32 -8.09 14.39 9.81
CA ALA A 32 -7.82 13.17 10.58
C ALA A 32 -8.42 13.23 11.99
N GLN A 33 -8.29 14.37 12.67
CA GLN A 33 -8.88 14.60 13.98
C GLN A 33 -10.41 14.68 13.91
N LYS A 34 -10.95 15.49 12.99
CA LYS A 34 -12.39 15.70 12.79
C LYS A 34 -13.16 14.40 12.58
N TYR A 35 -12.67 13.54 11.67
CA TYR A 35 -13.35 12.29 11.32
C TYR A 35 -12.81 11.05 12.05
N LYS A 36 -11.83 11.22 12.94
CA LYS A 36 -11.12 10.11 13.63
C LYS A 36 -10.63 9.05 12.64
N VAL A 37 -10.13 9.50 11.49
CA VAL A 37 -9.56 8.64 10.45
C VAL A 37 -8.04 8.70 10.56
N ASN A 38 -7.39 7.55 10.39
CA ASN A 38 -5.94 7.50 10.41
C ASN A 38 -5.35 8.35 9.27
N ILE A 39 -4.39 9.21 9.60
CA ILE A 39 -3.64 10.06 8.67
C ILE A 39 -3.14 9.27 7.47
N LYS A 40 -2.60 8.06 7.67
CA LYS A 40 -2.09 7.22 6.58
C LYS A 40 -3.18 6.79 5.59
N THR A 41 -4.42 6.61 6.10
CA THR A 41 -5.57 6.29 5.26
C THR A 41 -5.95 7.50 4.40
N LEU A 42 -5.97 8.70 5.00
CA LEU A 42 -6.28 9.94 4.29
C LEU A 42 -5.21 10.28 3.23
N ASP A 43 -3.93 10.12 3.55
CA ASP A 43 -2.82 10.29 2.60
C ASP A 43 -2.95 9.33 1.41
N SER A 44 -3.28 8.06 1.67
CA SER A 44 -3.56 7.10 0.59
C SER A 44 -4.75 7.52 -0.27
N TRP A 45 -5.82 8.05 0.31
CA TRP A 45 -6.98 8.52 -0.44
C TRP A 45 -6.65 9.75 -1.28
N GLN A 46 -5.94 10.73 -0.72
CA GLN A 46 -5.51 11.92 -1.45
C GLN A 46 -4.64 11.54 -2.66
N ARG A 47 -3.67 10.63 -2.48
CA ARG A 47 -2.82 10.13 -3.59
C ARG A 47 -3.63 9.40 -4.66
N ASN A 48 -4.58 8.56 -4.25
CA ASN A 48 -5.41 7.82 -5.20
C ASN A 48 -6.39 8.74 -5.93
N PHE A 49 -6.90 9.78 -5.26
CA PHE A 49 -7.76 10.80 -5.87
C PHE A 49 -7.01 11.60 -6.95
N LYS A 50 -5.78 12.06 -6.66
CA LYS A 50 -4.92 12.73 -7.65
C LYS A 50 -4.62 11.86 -8.88
N LYS A 51 -4.61 10.53 -8.70
CA LYS A 51 -4.43 9.55 -9.77
C LYS A 51 -5.74 9.12 -10.46
N GLY A 52 -6.88 9.66 -10.07
CA GLY A 52 -8.20 9.27 -10.60
C GLY A 52 -8.69 7.88 -10.18
N ILE A 53 -8.06 7.26 -9.17
CA ILE A 53 -8.28 5.86 -8.78
C ILE A 53 -8.77 5.68 -7.33
N LEU A 54 -9.47 6.68 -6.77
CA LEU A 54 -9.85 6.69 -5.34
C LEU A 54 -10.72 5.48 -4.93
N ASN A 55 -11.69 5.13 -5.76
CA ASN A 55 -12.66 4.07 -5.50
C ASN A 55 -12.48 2.84 -6.41
N THR A 56 -11.43 2.82 -7.23
CA THR A 56 -11.17 1.67 -8.08
C THR A 56 -10.75 0.50 -7.19
N PRO A 57 -11.36 -0.69 -7.39
CA PRO A 57 -10.85 -1.90 -6.76
C PRO A 57 -9.38 -2.01 -7.13
N LYS A 58 -8.53 -2.32 -6.14
CA LYS A 58 -7.15 -2.70 -6.47
C LYS A 58 -7.26 -3.90 -7.39
N GLY A 59 -6.85 -3.72 -8.65
CA GLY A 59 -6.77 -4.80 -9.61
C GLY A 59 -5.95 -5.96 -9.03
N PRO A 60 -6.06 -7.15 -9.62
CA PRO A 60 -5.30 -8.31 -9.16
C PRO A 60 -3.85 -7.90 -8.94
N LYS A 61 -3.31 -8.19 -7.75
CA LYS A 61 -1.88 -8.01 -7.48
C LYS A 61 -1.17 -8.71 -8.63
N LYS A 62 -0.39 -7.96 -9.43
CA LYS A 62 0.50 -8.57 -10.42
C LYS A 62 1.19 -9.72 -9.69
N PRO A 63 1.11 -10.96 -10.21
CA PRO A 63 1.85 -12.05 -9.60
C PRO A 63 3.29 -11.56 -9.46
N PHE A 64 3.91 -11.80 -8.30
CA PHE A 64 5.35 -11.62 -8.17
C PHE A 64 5.93 -12.28 -9.41
N GLY A 65 6.54 -11.47 -10.28
CA GLY A 65 6.93 -11.93 -11.61
C GLY A 65 7.64 -13.26 -11.43
N LYS A 66 7.22 -14.29 -12.18
CA LYS A 66 7.87 -15.61 -12.13
C LYS A 66 9.34 -15.37 -12.48
N LYS A 67 10.17 -15.11 -11.48
CA LYS A 67 11.60 -15.04 -11.65
C LYS A 67 11.99 -16.47 -11.98
N ASP A 68 12.58 -16.61 -13.14
CA ASP A 68 12.97 -17.91 -13.68
C ASP A 68 13.77 -18.68 -12.62
N LEU A 69 13.57 -19.99 -12.48
CA LEU A 69 14.27 -20.79 -11.47
C LEU A 69 15.79 -20.62 -11.60
N ASN A 70 16.24 -20.38 -12.84
CA ASN A 70 17.61 -20.08 -13.21
C ASN A 70 18.16 -18.79 -12.57
N TYR A 71 17.33 -17.75 -12.41
CA TYR A 71 17.71 -16.50 -11.74
C TYR A 71 18.11 -16.74 -10.28
N TYR A 72 17.37 -17.59 -9.56
CA TYR A 72 17.68 -17.90 -8.17
C TYR A 72 18.93 -18.78 -8.04
N LYS A 73 19.15 -19.72 -8.97
CA LYS A 73 20.34 -20.56 -9.00
C LYS A 73 21.61 -19.73 -9.22
N VAL A 74 21.62 -18.87 -10.25
CA VAL A 74 22.75 -17.99 -10.56
C VAL A 74 23.03 -17.02 -9.40
N ARG A 75 21.98 -16.44 -8.81
CA ARG A 75 22.13 -15.55 -7.66
C ARG A 75 22.72 -16.28 -6.44
N TYR A 76 22.29 -17.51 -6.18
CA TYR A 76 22.81 -18.30 -5.07
C TYR A 76 24.30 -18.63 -5.26
N GLU A 77 24.71 -19.03 -6.46
CA GLU A 77 26.13 -19.32 -6.74
C GLU A 77 27.02 -18.08 -6.62
N LEU A 78 26.56 -16.92 -7.08
CA LEU A 78 27.28 -15.66 -6.89
C LEU A 78 27.44 -15.31 -5.40
N LEU A 79 26.36 -15.46 -4.62
CA LEU A 79 26.40 -15.21 -3.18
C LEU A 79 27.32 -16.19 -2.46
N LYS A 80 27.33 -17.46 -2.87
CA LYS A 80 28.24 -18.47 -2.33
C LYS A 80 29.70 -18.12 -2.63
N LYS A 81 30.04 -17.78 -3.88
CA LYS A 81 31.39 -17.34 -4.25
C LYS A 81 31.86 -16.11 -3.49
N LEU A 82 30.96 -15.15 -3.25
CA LEU A 82 31.28 -13.99 -2.42
C LEU A 82 31.54 -14.42 -0.97
N HIS A 83 30.71 -15.28 -0.39
CA HIS A 83 30.93 -15.77 0.97
C HIS A 83 32.26 -16.52 1.10
N ASP A 84 32.58 -17.38 0.14
CA ASP A 84 33.84 -18.13 0.09
C ASP A 84 35.06 -17.23 -0.17
N PHE A 85 34.87 -16.02 -0.72
CA PHE A 85 35.95 -15.05 -0.92
C PHE A 85 36.24 -14.22 0.33
N TYR A 86 35.24 -14.00 1.19
CA TYR A 86 35.35 -13.19 2.40
C TYR A 86 35.60 -14.02 3.69
N ASN A 87 35.69 -15.35 3.58
CA ASN A 87 36.07 -16.27 4.65
C ASN A 87 37.38 -16.98 4.29
#